data_AF-A0AA42Q3Y5-F1
#
_entry.id   AF-A0AA42Q3Y5-F1
#
_cell.length_a   1.000
_cell.length_b   1.000
_cell.length_c   1.000
_cell.angle_alpha   90.00
_cell.angle_beta   90.00
_cell.angle_gamma   90.00
#
_symmetry.space_group_name_H-M   'P 1'
#
loop_
_entity.id
_entity.type
_entity.pdbx_description
1 polymer ?
#
loop_
_entity_poly.entity_id
_entity_poly.type
_entity_poly.pdbx_seq_one_letter_code
_entity_poly.pdbx_strand_id
1 'polypeptide(L)'
;MQTHDFFTRIIAANSVGPNMIPAGGSCSSESPRKVYICGSCDTSHDSHTAAEECCPPEVYSEYQCPVCSETHGELRDAETCCGKASAQPIQCPVCLLKADSYEEAADCCLHTHPSMTAPGRWRTAAMVAQGMSWAEAVAANVNH
;
A
#
# COMPACT_ATOMS: atom_id res chain seq x y z
N MET A 1 27.79 -6.51 70.19
CA MET A 1 26.65 -5.57 70.15
C MET A 1 26.03 -5.65 68.77
N GLN A 2 24.77 -6.06 68.69
CA GLN A 2 24.09 -6.42 67.44
C GLN A 2 23.85 -5.18 66.56
N THR A 3 24.63 -5.06 65.50
CA THR A 3 24.50 -4.05 64.43
C THR A 3 23.16 -4.13 63.68
N HIS A 4 22.43 -5.24 63.83
CA HIS A 4 21.10 -5.43 63.26
C HIS A 4 20.00 -4.56 63.90
N ASP A 5 20.20 -4.04 65.12
CA ASP A 5 19.14 -3.28 65.81
C ASP A 5 19.11 -1.79 65.39
N PHE A 6 20.27 -1.23 65.00
CA PHE A 6 20.37 0.19 64.59
C PHE A 6 19.69 0.46 63.24
N PHE A 7 20.00 -0.33 62.22
CA PHE A 7 19.42 -0.15 60.89
C PHE A 7 17.92 -0.44 60.88
N THR A 8 17.47 -1.44 61.65
CA THR A 8 16.04 -1.76 61.80
C THR A 8 15.27 -0.60 62.44
N ARG A 9 15.85 0.07 63.44
CA ARG A 9 15.25 1.26 64.07
C ARG A 9 15.19 2.48 63.16
N ILE A 10 16.21 2.71 62.32
CA ILE A 10 16.20 3.80 61.34
C ILE A 10 15.13 3.55 60.27
N ILE A 11 15.02 2.31 59.77
CA ILE A 11 14.00 1.96 58.79
C ILE A 11 12.61 2.16 59.40
N ALA A 12 12.38 1.71 60.64
CA ALA A 12 11.11 1.92 61.35
C ALA A 12 10.79 3.40 61.60
N ALA A 13 11.80 4.22 61.93
CA ALA A 13 11.60 5.66 62.13
C ALA A 13 11.27 6.40 60.83
N ASN A 14 11.85 5.99 59.71
CA ASN A 14 11.59 6.58 58.39
C ASN A 14 10.26 6.12 57.78
N SER A 15 9.77 4.93 58.13
CA SER A 15 8.49 4.41 57.62
C SER A 15 7.24 4.92 58.35
N VAL A 16 7.42 5.64 59.47
CA VAL A 16 6.30 6.21 60.26
C VAL A 16 6.51 7.71 60.56
N GLY A 17 7.54 8.33 59.97
CA GLY A 17 7.94 9.71 60.25
C GLY A 17 7.14 10.79 59.48
N PRO A 18 7.30 12.07 59.84
CA PRO A 18 6.58 13.21 59.25
C PRO A 18 6.84 13.45 57.75
N ASN A 19 7.80 12.71 57.16
CA ASN A 19 8.08 12.72 55.71
C ASN A 19 7.27 11.67 54.93
N MET A 20 6.52 10.81 55.61
CA MET A 20 5.57 9.91 54.97
C MET A 20 4.28 10.68 54.72
N ILE A 21 3.83 10.73 53.47
CA ILE A 21 2.53 11.30 53.11
C ILE A 21 1.48 10.50 53.89
N PRO A 22 0.69 11.11 54.80
CA PRO A 22 -0.34 10.40 55.50
C PRO A 22 -1.29 9.80 54.46
N ALA A 23 -1.64 8.52 54.63
CA ALA A 23 -2.60 7.79 53.79
C ALA A 23 -4.05 8.35 53.86
N GLY A 24 -4.20 9.60 54.32
CA GLY A 24 -5.43 10.37 54.44
C GLY A 24 -5.45 11.62 53.56
N GLY A 25 -4.54 11.76 52.59
CA GLY A 25 -4.89 12.54 51.41
C GLY A 25 -6.05 11.81 50.74
N SER A 26 -7.24 12.41 50.69
CA SER A 26 -8.42 11.82 50.09
C SER A 26 -8.10 11.40 48.66
N CYS A 27 -7.67 10.15 48.48
CA CYS A 27 -7.73 9.48 47.21
C CYS A 27 -9.22 9.36 46.95
N SER A 28 -9.77 10.33 46.21
CA SER A 28 -11.08 10.20 45.60
C SER A 28 -11.17 8.77 45.10
N SER A 29 -12.18 8.04 45.57
CA SER A 29 -12.42 6.63 45.27
C SER A 29 -12.85 6.46 43.81
N GLU A 30 -12.14 7.08 42.89
CA GLU A 30 -12.31 6.90 41.47
C GLU A 30 -11.46 5.69 41.08
N SER A 31 -12.17 4.60 40.80
CA SER A 31 -11.62 3.44 40.12
C SER A 31 -10.82 3.90 38.89
N PRO A 32 -9.67 3.26 38.59
CA PRO A 32 -8.89 3.62 37.41
C PRO A 32 -9.77 3.53 36.16
N ARG A 33 -9.91 4.66 35.46
CA ARG A 33 -10.70 4.75 34.22
C ARG A 33 -9.83 4.43 33.01
N LYS A 34 -10.39 3.69 32.06
CA LYS A 34 -9.74 3.47 30.76
C LYS A 34 -9.70 4.79 29.99
N VAL A 35 -8.54 5.13 29.44
CA VAL A 35 -8.33 6.26 28.53
C VAL A 35 -7.78 5.76 27.21
N TYR A 36 -8.01 6.52 26.14
CA TYR A 36 -7.53 6.23 24.79
C TYR A 36 -6.54 7.32 24.40
N ILE A 37 -5.37 6.96 23.89
CA ILE A 37 -4.29 7.92 23.61
C ILE A 37 -4.11 8.02 22.09
N CYS A 38 -4.11 9.25 21.56
CA CYS A 38 -3.81 9.51 20.15
C CYS A 38 -2.33 9.20 19.88
N GLY A 39 -2.05 8.33 18.91
CA GLY A 39 -0.68 7.90 18.60
C GLY A 39 0.21 8.98 17.95
N SER A 40 -0.37 10.09 17.47
CA SER A 40 0.37 11.16 16.80
C SER A 40 0.78 12.31 17.72
N CYS A 41 -0.05 12.65 18.71
CA CYS A 41 0.15 13.80 19.59
C CYS A 41 0.14 13.47 21.10
N ASP A 42 0.04 12.20 21.46
CA ASP A 42 0.00 11.67 22.83
C ASP A 42 -1.11 12.27 23.73
N THR A 43 -2.13 12.88 23.13
CA THR A 43 -3.26 13.43 23.87
C THR A 43 -4.18 12.31 24.33
N SER A 44 -4.61 12.35 25.60
CA SER A 44 -5.52 11.37 26.18
C SER A 44 -6.99 11.79 26.00
N HIS A 45 -7.81 10.86 25.53
CA HIS A 45 -9.24 10.99 25.28
C HIS A 45 -10.04 9.97 26.11
N ASP A 46 -11.32 10.27 26.30
CA ASP A 46 -12.28 9.44 27.06
C ASP A 46 -12.94 8.34 26.21
N SER A 47 -12.85 8.44 24.89
CA SER A 47 -13.42 7.49 23.93
C SER A 47 -12.43 7.15 22.82
N HIS A 48 -12.59 5.95 22.25
CA HIS A 48 -11.75 5.47 21.16
C HIS A 48 -11.88 6.34 19.91
N THR A 49 -13.11 6.66 19.51
CA THR A 49 -13.40 7.51 18.35
C THR A 49 -12.79 8.90 18.48
N ALA A 50 -12.83 9.50 19.67
CA ALA A 50 -12.18 10.79 19.90
C ALA A 50 -10.66 10.73 19.76
N ALA A 51 -10.03 9.60 20.11
CA ALA A 51 -8.60 9.41 19.87
C ALA A 51 -8.27 9.17 18.39
N GLU A 52 -9.15 8.49 17.62
CA GLU A 52 -8.99 8.27 16.18
C GLU A 52 -9.14 9.58 15.37
N GLU A 53 -10.11 10.42 15.72
CA GLU A 53 -10.40 11.68 15.03
C GLU A 53 -9.48 12.83 15.48
N CYS A 54 -8.65 12.63 16.50
CA CYS A 54 -7.79 13.68 17.06
C CYS A 54 -6.74 14.19 16.06
N CYS A 55 -6.14 13.28 15.29
CA CYS A 55 -5.10 13.59 14.30
C CYS A 55 -5.34 12.73 13.04
N PRO A 56 -6.35 13.07 12.21
CA PRO A 56 -6.62 12.30 11.01
C PRO A 56 -5.40 12.36 10.08
N PRO A 57 -5.05 11.24 9.42
CA PRO A 57 -4.01 11.25 8.41
C PRO A 57 -4.40 12.20 7.27
N GLU A 58 -3.42 12.91 6.73
CA GLU A 58 -3.63 13.70 5.52
C GLU A 58 -3.91 12.76 4.35
N VAL A 59 -5.05 12.94 3.69
CA VAL A 59 -5.48 12.12 2.55
C VAL A 59 -5.23 12.92 1.28
N TYR A 60 -4.33 12.43 0.44
CA TYR A 60 -4.10 12.98 -0.90
C TYR A 60 -4.85 12.15 -1.95
N SER A 61 -5.39 12.83 -2.96
CA SER A 61 -6.00 12.18 -4.13
C SER A 61 -5.02 12.17 -5.29
N GLU A 62 -4.68 10.98 -5.78
CA GLU A 62 -3.91 10.77 -7.00
C GLU A 62 -4.76 10.05 -8.06
N TYR A 63 -4.40 10.23 -9.32
CA TYR A 63 -5.00 9.56 -10.47
C TYR A 63 -4.11 8.40 -10.92
N GLN A 64 -4.65 7.20 -10.99
CA GLN A 64 -3.92 6.02 -11.45
C GLN A 64 -4.13 5.79 -12.94
N CYS A 65 -3.04 5.61 -13.69
CA CYS A 65 -3.10 5.21 -15.08
C CYS A 65 -3.65 3.77 -15.19
N PRO A 66 -4.72 3.51 -15.97
CA PRO A 66 -5.32 2.18 -16.07
C PRO A 66 -4.45 1.16 -16.82
N VAL A 67 -3.41 1.61 -17.54
CA VAL A 67 -2.55 0.76 -18.38
C VAL A 67 -1.34 0.26 -17.60
N CYS A 68 -0.55 1.18 -17.03
CA CYS A 68 0.69 0.85 -16.30
C CYS A 68 0.53 0.84 -14.77
N SER A 69 -0.62 1.25 -14.23
CA SER A 69 -0.88 1.39 -12.78
C SER A 69 -0.02 2.44 -12.06
N GLU A 70 0.67 3.31 -12.78
CA GLU A 70 1.41 4.45 -12.23
C GLU A 70 0.45 5.53 -11.72
N THR A 71 0.81 6.22 -10.63
CA THR A 71 -0.01 7.28 -10.02
C THR A 71 0.51 8.67 -10.37
N HIS A 72 -0.41 9.61 -10.58
CA HIS A 72 -0.14 10.97 -11.00
C HIS A 72 -0.96 11.96 -10.18
N GLY A 73 -0.43 13.15 -9.91
CA GLY A 73 -1.16 14.20 -9.19
C GLY A 73 -2.29 14.84 -10.01
N GLU A 74 -2.16 14.89 -11.33
CA GLU A 74 -3.15 15.50 -12.23
C GLU A 74 -3.83 14.46 -13.13
N LEU A 75 -5.14 14.64 -13.38
CA LEU A 75 -5.91 13.78 -14.27
C LEU A 75 -5.32 13.76 -15.68
N ARG A 76 -4.89 14.92 -16.19
CA ARG A 76 -4.31 15.04 -17.53
C ARG A 76 -3.04 14.22 -17.69
N ASP A 77 -2.21 14.16 -16.64
CA ASP A 77 -0.98 13.37 -16.66
C ASP A 77 -1.31 11.87 -16.67
N ALA A 78 -2.29 11.44 -15.87
CA ALA A 78 -2.78 10.06 -15.92
C ALA A 78 -3.42 9.68 -17.26
N GLU A 79 -4.15 10.60 -17.91
CA GLU A 79 -4.77 10.40 -19.23
C GLU A 79 -3.73 10.36 -20.37
N THR A 80 -2.64 11.11 -20.24
CA THR A 80 -1.60 11.19 -21.27
C THR A 80 -0.44 10.23 -21.03
N CYS A 81 -0.32 9.64 -19.83
CA CYS A 81 0.75 8.73 -19.41
C CYS A 81 1.08 7.65 -20.45
N CYS A 82 0.07 6.90 -20.90
CA CYS A 82 0.23 5.89 -21.94
C CYS A 82 -0.36 6.32 -23.30
N GLY A 83 -0.82 7.58 -23.42
CA GLY A 83 -1.53 8.12 -24.59
C GLY A 83 -2.85 7.41 -24.91
N LYS A 84 -3.59 7.92 -25.90
CA LYS A 84 -4.80 7.28 -26.48
C LYS A 84 -4.52 5.97 -27.23
N ALA A 85 -3.37 5.33 -27.02
CA ALA A 85 -3.14 4.02 -27.56
C ALA A 85 -3.82 3.03 -26.63
N SER A 86 -4.82 2.32 -27.15
CA SER A 86 -5.18 1.01 -26.65
C SER A 86 -3.95 0.10 -26.78
N ALA A 87 -2.99 0.25 -25.86
CA ALA A 87 -1.85 -0.64 -25.76
C ALA A 87 -2.45 -2.01 -25.47
N GLN A 88 -2.46 -2.86 -26.49
CA GLN A 88 -2.90 -4.23 -26.31
C GLN A 88 -2.03 -4.85 -25.23
N PRO A 89 -2.56 -5.75 -24.38
CA PRO A 89 -1.73 -6.42 -23.41
C PRO A 89 -0.57 -7.12 -24.14
N ILE A 90 0.65 -6.98 -23.60
CA ILE A 90 1.85 -7.67 -24.08
C ILE A 90 1.75 -9.14 -23.65
N GLN A 91 0.89 -9.88 -24.34
CA GLN A 91 0.60 -11.27 -24.10
C GLN A 91 0.26 -11.96 -25.42
N CYS A 92 0.50 -13.26 -25.48
CA CYS A 92 0.12 -14.07 -26.64
C CYS A 92 -1.40 -13.97 -26.87
N PRO A 93 -1.88 -13.62 -28.07
CA PRO A 93 -3.32 -13.49 -28.33
C PRO A 93 -4.05 -14.84 -28.39
N VAL A 94 -3.32 -15.97 -28.39
CA VAL A 94 -3.90 -17.32 -28.44
C VAL A 94 -3.98 -17.94 -27.05
N CYS A 95 -2.88 -17.97 -26.31
CA CYS A 95 -2.81 -18.63 -24.99
C CYS A 95 -2.84 -17.64 -23.82
N LEU A 96 -2.85 -16.33 -24.08
CA LEU A 96 -2.87 -15.25 -23.09
C LEU A 96 -1.69 -15.25 -22.10
N LEU A 97 -0.63 -16.02 -22.40
CA LEU A 97 0.60 -15.98 -21.63
C LEU A 97 1.26 -14.60 -21.81
N LYS A 98 1.61 -13.96 -20.69
CA LYS A 98 2.36 -12.69 -20.70
C LYS A 98 3.72 -12.86 -21.37
N ALA A 99 4.16 -11.83 -22.08
CA ALA A 99 5.46 -11.77 -22.74
C ALA A 99 6.15 -10.43 -22.41
N ASP A 100 7.44 -10.34 -22.72
CA ASP A 100 8.22 -9.11 -22.47
C ASP A 100 8.13 -8.13 -23.65
N SER A 101 7.68 -8.59 -24.82
CA SER A 101 7.48 -7.77 -26.03
C SER A 101 6.35 -8.27 -26.93
N TYR A 102 5.86 -7.43 -27.84
CA TYR A 102 4.83 -7.82 -28.82
C TYR A 102 5.37 -8.84 -29.83
N GLU A 103 6.68 -8.79 -30.12
CA GLU A 103 7.39 -9.74 -30.96
C GLU A 103 7.38 -11.14 -30.33
N GLU A 104 7.73 -11.24 -29.04
CA GLU A 104 7.65 -12.51 -28.31
C GLU A 104 6.21 -13.02 -28.18
N ALA A 105 5.26 -12.13 -27.91
CA ALA A 105 3.84 -12.48 -27.88
C ALA A 105 3.36 -13.03 -29.24
N ALA A 106 3.82 -12.45 -30.35
CA ALA A 106 3.51 -12.92 -31.70
C ALA A 106 4.19 -14.27 -32.01
N ASP A 107 5.45 -14.47 -31.61
CA ASP A 107 6.16 -15.73 -31.84
C ASP A 107 5.69 -16.89 -30.95
N CYS A 108 4.95 -16.64 -29.87
CA CYS A 108 4.49 -17.67 -28.93
C CYS A 108 3.57 -18.72 -29.57
N CYS A 109 2.43 -18.33 -30.15
CA CYS A 109 1.47 -19.27 -30.72
C CYS A 109 0.91 -18.87 -32.09
N LEU A 110 1.15 -17.65 -32.61
CA LEU A 110 0.63 -17.31 -33.94
C LEU A 110 1.28 -18.16 -35.04
N HIS A 111 2.46 -18.72 -34.79
CA HIS A 111 3.11 -19.65 -35.73
C HIS A 111 2.29 -20.92 -35.98
N THR A 112 1.31 -21.24 -35.12
CA THR A 112 0.40 -22.38 -35.29
C THR A 112 -0.72 -22.11 -36.29
N HIS A 113 -0.94 -20.84 -36.66
CA HIS A 113 -1.97 -20.48 -37.63
C HIS A 113 -1.55 -20.94 -39.05
N PRO A 114 -2.39 -21.70 -39.78
CA PRO A 114 -2.00 -22.39 -41.02
C PRO A 114 -1.41 -21.49 -42.13
N SER A 115 -1.84 -20.23 -42.19
CA SER A 115 -1.39 -19.25 -43.20
C SER A 115 -0.62 -18.06 -42.60
N MET A 116 -0.04 -18.21 -41.41
CA MET A 116 0.77 -17.18 -40.78
C MET A 116 2.27 -17.44 -40.99
N THR A 117 2.94 -16.58 -41.75
CA THR A 117 4.39 -16.68 -41.98
C THR A 117 5.20 -15.98 -40.87
N ALA A 118 6.52 -16.23 -40.80
CA ALA A 118 7.39 -15.51 -39.88
C ALA A 118 7.37 -13.97 -40.12
N PRO A 119 7.48 -13.47 -41.37
CA PRO A 119 7.30 -12.05 -41.66
C PRO A 119 5.91 -11.53 -41.29
N GLY A 120 4.86 -12.33 -41.46
CA GLY A 120 3.50 -12.00 -41.02
C GLY A 120 3.44 -11.71 -39.52
N ARG A 121 4.07 -12.55 -38.69
CA ARG A 121 4.11 -12.34 -37.22
C ARG A 121 4.84 -11.07 -36.83
N TRP A 122 5.98 -10.77 -37.45
CA TRP A 122 6.72 -9.54 -37.19
C TRP A 122 5.92 -8.28 -37.56
N ARG A 123 5.21 -8.31 -38.70
CA ARG A 123 4.32 -7.21 -39.09
C ARG A 123 3.13 -7.07 -38.14
N THR A 124 2.54 -8.19 -37.70
CA THR A 124 1.49 -8.16 -36.66
C THR A 124 2.00 -7.51 -35.38
N ALA A 125 3.16 -7.92 -34.86
CA ALA A 125 3.76 -7.32 -33.67
C ALA A 125 3.97 -5.80 -33.84
N ALA A 126 4.52 -5.37 -34.98
CA ALA A 126 4.72 -3.95 -35.27
C ALA A 126 3.41 -3.14 -35.36
N MET A 127 2.35 -3.71 -35.94
CA MET A 127 1.03 -3.07 -36.03
C MET A 127 0.39 -2.94 -34.64
N VAL A 128 0.53 -3.97 -33.80
CA VAL A 128 0.03 -3.94 -32.41
C VAL A 128 0.81 -2.92 -31.57
N ALA A 129 2.13 -2.84 -31.75
CA ALA A 129 2.96 -1.82 -31.13
C ALA A 129 2.57 -0.39 -31.53
N GLN A 130 1.98 -0.21 -32.73
CA GLN A 130 1.43 1.06 -33.21
C GLN A 130 0.00 1.34 -32.71
N GLY A 131 -0.56 0.47 -31.88
CA GLY A 131 -1.88 0.64 -31.25
C GLY A 131 -3.04 -0.06 -31.97
N MET A 132 -2.77 -0.87 -33.00
CA MET A 132 -3.79 -1.72 -33.63
C MET A 132 -4.16 -2.89 -32.72
N SER A 133 -5.40 -3.37 -32.79
CA SER A 133 -5.77 -4.55 -32.00
C SER A 133 -5.10 -5.83 -32.54
N TRP A 134 -4.89 -6.83 -31.67
CA TRP A 134 -4.38 -8.14 -32.09
C TRP A 134 -5.25 -8.77 -33.19
N ALA A 135 -6.57 -8.63 -33.10
CA ALA A 135 -7.51 -9.20 -34.06
C ALA A 135 -7.33 -8.58 -35.46
N GLU A 136 -7.26 -7.25 -35.55
CA GLU A 136 -7.07 -6.53 -36.81
C GLU A 136 -5.67 -6.80 -37.41
N ALA A 137 -4.63 -6.75 -36.57
CA ALA A 137 -3.25 -6.97 -37.00
C ALA A 137 -2.99 -8.41 -37.48
N VAL A 138 -3.66 -9.41 -36.89
CA VAL A 138 -3.64 -10.79 -37.38
C VAL A 138 -4.40 -10.88 -38.69
N ALA A 139 -5.64 -10.38 -38.76
CA ALA A 139 -6.45 -10.44 -39.98
C ALA A 139 -5.75 -9.79 -41.20
N ALA A 140 -4.99 -8.70 -40.98
CA ALA A 140 -4.23 -8.02 -42.02
C ALA A 140 -3.00 -8.80 -42.54
N ASN A 141 -2.48 -9.76 -41.77
CA ASN A 141 -1.23 -10.47 -42.08
C ASN A 141 -1.40 -11.99 -42.27
N VAL A 142 -2.59 -12.52 -42.00
CA VAL A 142 -2.98 -13.87 -42.41
C VAL A 142 -2.96 -13.93 -43.95
N ASN A 143 -2.23 -14.90 -44.52
CA ASN A 143 -1.96 -15.09 -45.96
C ASN A 143 -0.77 -14.31 -46.56
N HIS A 144 0.07 -13.68 -45.74
CA HIS A 144 1.32 -13.00 -46.16
C HIS A 144 2.53 -13.43 -45.33
#